data_AF-A0ABC9KDP7-F1
#
_entry.id   AF-A0ABC9KDP7-F1
#
_cell.length_a   1.000
_cell.length_b   1.000
_cell.length_c   1.000
_cell.angle_alpha   90.00
_cell.angle_beta   90.00
_cell.angle_gamma   90.00
#
_symmetry.space_group_name_H-M   'P 1'
#
loop_
_entity.id
_entity.type
_entity.pdbx_description
1 polymer ?
#
loop_
_entity_poly.entity_id
_entity_poly.type
_entity_poly.pdbx_seq_one_letter_code
_entity_poly.pdbx_strand_id
1 'polypeptide(L)'
;MFGNKCIKKKKDGTKYKDFYYYGCKHRQMIRGHKCTFSKQIREELLDDAVAEVIVKIVSNPKFASMMQEKINMKVDTSEIEKEIDNYQKELRKSHSTKFKLIEEIDNLDVEDKHYKRRKQDLDDRLYRMYDKIDELESSLIDAKAKKQTIEAEKLTGDNIYKVLIYFDKLYKVMNDVERRQLISALISEIQVYEEKQSNGQWLKSITFKLPIIEENLNIGLDNDEQVECVSLLEKRS
;
A
#
# COMPACT_ATOMS: atom_id res chain seq x y z
N MET A 1 5.24 2.37 25.16
CA MET A 1 5.60 1.61 26.39
C MET A 1 6.93 0.88 26.15
N PHE A 2 7.55 0.29 27.17
CA PHE A 2 8.69 -0.62 26.99
C PHE A 2 8.35 -2.01 27.56
N GLY A 3 8.83 -3.06 26.89
CA GLY A 3 8.72 -4.44 27.38
C GLY A 3 9.74 -4.71 28.48
N ASN A 4 9.31 -5.41 29.53
CA ASN A 4 10.14 -5.79 30.66
C ASN A 4 9.91 -7.27 30.99
N LYS A 5 10.95 -7.96 31.47
CA LYS A 5 10.94 -9.39 31.78
C LYS A 5 11.11 -9.62 33.27
N CYS A 6 10.18 -10.33 33.88
CA CYS A 6 10.27 -10.78 35.27
C CYS A 6 10.69 -12.26 35.29
N ILE A 7 11.86 -12.51 35.88
CA ILE A 7 12.42 -13.85 36.06
C ILE A 7 12.30 -14.22 37.54
N LYS A 8 11.51 -15.26 37.85
CA LYS A 8 11.35 -15.78 39.22
C LYS A 8 11.97 -17.17 39.33
N LYS A 9 12.62 -17.45 40.47
CA LYS A 9 13.17 -18.77 40.81
C LYS A 9 12.34 -19.40 41.93
N LYS A 10 12.18 -20.71 41.87
CA LYS A 10 11.60 -21.54 42.92
C LYS A 10 12.61 -21.74 44.06
N LYS A 11 12.12 -22.22 45.21
CA LYS A 11 12.97 -22.58 46.36
C LYS A 11 13.97 -23.70 46.03
N ASP A 12 13.65 -24.56 45.07
CA ASP A 12 14.51 -25.65 44.57
C ASP A 12 15.58 -25.20 43.56
N GLY A 13 15.68 -23.90 43.26
CA GLY A 13 16.63 -23.35 42.30
C GLY A 13 16.18 -23.39 40.83
N THR A 14 15.09 -24.11 40.51
CA THR A 14 14.51 -24.13 39.16
C THR A 14 13.78 -22.82 38.84
N LYS A 15 13.64 -22.47 37.56
CA LYS A 15 12.97 -21.22 37.14
C LYS A 15 11.46 -21.42 36.98
N TYR A 16 10.68 -20.41 37.35
CA TYR A 16 9.28 -20.28 36.92
C TYR A 16 9.22 -19.85 35.44
N LYS A 17 8.03 -19.96 34.82
CA LYS A 17 7.77 -19.34 33.51
C LYS A 17 8.14 -17.85 33.59
N ASP A 18 8.89 -17.37 32.61
CA ASP A 18 9.20 -15.96 32.49
C ASP A 18 7.92 -15.18 32.18
N PHE A 19 7.74 -14.04 32.85
CA PHE A 19 6.59 -13.16 32.62
C PHE A 19 7.05 -11.87 31.97
N TYR A 20 6.32 -11.46 30.92
CA TYR A 20 6.62 -10.26 30.16
C TYR A 20 5.54 -9.21 30.39
N TYR A 21 5.96 -7.95 30.50
CA TYR A 21 5.09 -6.83 30.85
C TYR A 21 5.43 -5.58 30.06
N TYR A 22 4.41 -4.85 29.63
CA TYR A 22 4.54 -3.48 29.17
C TYR A 22 4.44 -2.51 30.34
N GLY A 23 5.39 -1.58 30.41
CA GLY A 23 5.39 -0.45 31.34
C GLY A 23 5.66 0.87 30.64
N CYS A 24 5.24 1.99 31.27
CA CYS A 24 5.65 3.31 30.80
C CYS A 24 7.13 3.56 31.14
N LYS A 25 7.91 4.02 30.15
CA LYS A 25 9.34 4.36 30.29
C LYS A 25 9.56 5.68 31.05
N HIS A 26 8.58 6.57 31.04
CA HIS A 26 8.69 7.94 31.55
C HIS A 26 8.07 8.11 32.95
N ARG A 27 8.52 7.32 33.93
CA ARG A 27 8.03 7.42 35.32
C ARG A 27 8.64 8.58 36.11
N GLN A 28 9.72 9.17 35.60
CA GLN A 28 10.39 10.31 36.20
C GLN A 28 9.87 11.62 35.57
N MET A 29 9.94 12.71 36.33
CA MET A 29 9.64 14.06 35.85
C MET A 29 10.64 14.43 34.76
N ILE A 30 10.19 14.57 33.51
CA ILE A 30 11.05 14.94 32.38
C ILE A 30 10.42 16.15 31.70
N ARG A 31 11.17 17.26 31.64
CA ARG A 31 10.74 18.53 30.99
C ARG A 31 9.37 19.05 31.47
N GLY A 32 9.08 18.96 32.78
CA GLY A 32 7.84 19.47 33.34
C GLY A 32 6.64 18.51 33.25
N HIS A 33 6.76 17.39 32.53
CA HIS A 33 5.71 16.38 32.42
C HIS A 33 6.10 15.11 33.19
N LYS A 34 5.20 14.65 34.06
CA LYS A 34 5.29 13.37 34.77
C LYS A 34 4.21 12.44 34.25
N CYS A 35 4.58 11.30 33.68
CA CYS A 35 3.59 10.30 33.34
C CYS A 35 2.99 9.70 34.62
N THR A 36 1.66 9.78 34.75
CA THR A 36 0.86 9.22 35.85
C THR A 36 0.70 7.69 35.73
N PHE A 37 0.93 7.12 34.55
CA PHE A 37 0.76 5.70 34.28
C PHE A 37 1.79 4.84 35.03
N SER A 38 1.33 4.19 36.11
CA SER A 38 2.16 3.39 37.02
C SER A 38 2.01 1.88 36.85
N LYS A 39 0.97 1.43 36.11
CA LYS A 39 0.63 0.01 35.96
C LYS A 39 1.65 -0.73 35.09
N GLN A 40 1.71 -2.04 35.28
CA GLN A 40 2.43 -2.98 34.42
C GLN A 40 1.39 -3.94 33.83
N ILE A 41 1.20 -3.87 32.52
CA ILE A 41 0.23 -4.71 31.81
C ILE A 41 0.99 -5.95 31.31
N ARG A 42 0.41 -7.14 31.45
CA ARG A 42 1.02 -8.36 30.89
C ARG A 42 1.07 -8.25 29.36
N GLU A 43 2.21 -8.62 28.79
CA GLU A 43 2.44 -8.56 27.34
C GLU A 43 1.43 -9.43 26.58
N GLU A 44 1.31 -10.71 26.95
CA GLU A 44 0.34 -11.66 26.37
C GLU A 44 -1.09 -11.08 26.35
N LEU A 45 -1.54 -10.43 27.44
CA LEU A 45 -2.90 -9.85 27.51
C LEU A 45 -3.11 -8.67 26.57
N LEU A 46 -2.10 -7.81 26.39
CA LEU A 46 -2.23 -6.65 25.53
C LEU A 46 -2.12 -7.05 24.06
N ASP A 47 -1.19 -7.95 23.75
CA ASP A 47 -0.96 -8.46 22.39
C ASP A 47 -2.18 -9.23 21.87
N ASP A 48 -2.78 -10.09 22.71
CA ASP A 48 -4.00 -10.84 22.37
C ASP A 48 -5.18 -9.88 22.12
N ALA A 49 -5.34 -8.85 22.95
CA ALA A 49 -6.39 -7.86 22.78
C ALA A 49 -6.23 -7.05 21.48
N VAL A 50 -4.99 -6.70 21.12
CA VAL A 50 -4.70 -6.02 19.85
C VAL A 50 -5.02 -6.93 18.67
N ALA A 51 -4.58 -8.19 18.73
CA ALA A 51 -4.86 -9.18 17.68
C ALA A 51 -6.36 -9.38 17.49
N GLU A 52 -7.14 -9.48 18.57
CA GLU A 52 -8.59 -9.63 18.52
C GLU A 52 -9.26 -8.45 17.82
N VAL A 53 -8.84 -7.22 18.14
CA VAL A 53 -9.35 -6.00 17.49
C VAL A 53 -9.06 -6.02 15.99
N ILE A 54 -7.84 -6.38 15.58
CA ILE A 54 -7.47 -6.51 14.16
C ILE A 54 -8.39 -7.51 13.44
N VAL A 55 -8.60 -8.69 14.04
CA VAL A 55 -9.46 -9.73 13.45
C VAL A 55 -10.91 -9.25 13.30
N LYS A 56 -11.46 -8.56 14.30
CA LYS A 56 -12.81 -7.98 14.25
C LYS A 56 -12.94 -6.93 13.14
N ILE A 57 -11.95 -6.06 12.99
CA ILE A 57 -11.94 -5.02 11.95
C ILE A 57 -11.89 -5.65 10.56
N VAL A 58 -10.98 -6.60 10.34
CA VAL A 58 -10.83 -7.23 9.01
C VAL A 58 -12.04 -8.08 8.64
N SER A 59 -12.70 -8.68 9.64
CA SER A 59 -13.94 -9.44 9.43
C SER A 59 -15.15 -8.54 9.14
N ASN A 60 -15.05 -7.22 9.32
CA ASN A 60 -16.14 -6.29 9.06
C ASN A 60 -16.31 -6.07 7.54
N PRO A 61 -17.48 -6.38 6.95
CA PRO A 61 -17.70 -6.20 5.52
C PRO A 61 -17.58 -4.74 5.06
N LYS A 62 -17.90 -3.75 5.92
CA LYS A 62 -17.73 -2.33 5.59
C LYS A 62 -16.25 -1.97 5.43
N PHE A 63 -15.39 -2.53 6.28
CA PHE A 63 -13.94 -2.33 6.18
C PHE A 63 -13.37 -3.01 4.93
N ALA A 64 -13.83 -4.23 4.62
CA ALA A 64 -13.47 -4.94 3.40
C ALA A 64 -13.81 -4.13 2.14
N SER A 65 -15.04 -3.61 2.04
CA SER A 65 -15.46 -2.78 0.91
C SER A 65 -14.65 -1.49 0.80
N MET A 66 -14.43 -0.80 1.92
CA MET A 66 -13.62 0.44 1.95
C MET A 66 -12.18 0.20 1.48
N MET A 67 -11.55 -0.89 1.95
CA MET A 67 -10.20 -1.26 1.52
C MET A 67 -10.14 -1.58 0.03
N GLN A 68 -11.10 -2.37 -0.48
CA GLN A 68 -11.17 -2.71 -1.91
C GLN A 68 -11.42 -1.48 -2.79
N GLU A 69 -12.30 -0.58 -2.37
CA GLU A 69 -12.58 0.68 -3.07
C GLU A 69 -11.32 1.56 -3.13
N LYS A 70 -10.58 1.69 -2.02
CA LYS A 70 -9.32 2.45 -1.97
C LYS A 70 -8.23 1.82 -2.86
N ILE A 71 -8.11 0.50 -2.87
CA ILE A 71 -7.17 -0.22 -3.76
C ILE A 71 -7.54 0.03 -5.24
N ASN A 72 -8.82 -0.03 -5.58
CA ASN A 72 -9.26 0.15 -6.97
C ASN A 72 -9.17 1.62 -7.42
N MET A 73 -9.51 2.58 -6.55
CA MET A 73 -9.47 4.01 -6.87
C MET A 73 -8.05 4.53 -7.08
N LYS A 74 -7.07 4.06 -6.31
CA LYS A 74 -5.66 4.45 -6.51
C LYS A 74 -5.10 3.98 -7.86
N VAL A 75 -5.73 2.98 -8.48
CA VAL A 75 -5.18 2.25 -9.64
C VAL A 75 -6.14 2.29 -10.84
N ASP A 76 -6.83 3.40 -11.05
CA ASP A 76 -7.54 3.60 -12.30
C ASP A 76 -6.53 3.77 -13.44
N THR A 77 -6.49 2.79 -14.34
CA THR A 77 -5.61 2.79 -15.52
C THR A 77 -6.36 3.16 -16.79
N SER A 78 -7.67 3.46 -16.72
CA SER A 78 -8.53 3.64 -17.89
C SER A 78 -8.09 4.78 -18.81
N GLU A 79 -7.56 5.87 -18.26
CA GLU A 79 -7.02 6.99 -19.05
C GLU A 79 -5.74 6.59 -19.80
N ILE A 80 -4.81 5.91 -19.12
CA ILE A 80 -3.56 5.43 -19.72
C ILE A 80 -3.86 4.34 -20.76
N GLU A 81 -4.86 3.50 -20.55
CA GLU A 81 -5.31 2.51 -21.54
C GLU A 81 -5.82 3.17 -22.82
N LYS A 82 -6.59 4.26 -22.71
CA LYS A 82 -7.02 5.05 -23.88
C LYS A 82 -5.83 5.69 -24.59
N GLU A 83 -4.85 6.20 -23.83
CA GLU A 83 -3.63 6.78 -24.39
C GLU A 83 -2.81 5.74 -25.17
N ILE A 84 -2.62 4.54 -24.60
CA ILE A 84 -1.96 3.41 -25.25
C ILE A 84 -2.68 3.01 -26.54
N ASP A 85 -4.02 2.90 -26.52
CA ASP A 85 -4.81 2.54 -27.71
C ASP A 85 -4.70 3.61 -28.81
N ASN A 86 -4.69 4.89 -28.43
CA ASN A 86 -4.47 5.99 -29.36
C ASN A 86 -3.08 5.91 -30.01
N TYR A 87 -2.00 5.74 -29.23
CA TYR A 87 -0.65 5.58 -29.79
C TYR A 87 -0.56 4.36 -30.71
N GLN A 88 -1.16 3.23 -30.36
CA GLN A 88 -1.18 2.04 -31.22
C GLN A 88 -1.92 2.29 -32.54
N LYS A 89 -3.05 3.00 -32.50
CA LYS A 89 -3.81 3.37 -33.71
C LYS A 89 -2.99 4.32 -34.59
N GLU A 90 -2.35 5.32 -34.01
CA GLU A 90 -1.50 6.25 -34.75
C GLU A 90 -0.28 5.56 -35.34
N LEU A 91 0.37 4.66 -34.60
CA LEU A 91 1.50 3.87 -35.08
C LEU A 91 1.11 3.02 -36.29
N ARG A 92 -0.02 2.32 -36.23
CA ARG A 92 -0.54 1.54 -37.38
C ARG A 92 -0.79 2.41 -38.60
N LYS A 93 -1.38 3.60 -38.41
CA LYS A 93 -1.60 4.57 -39.50
C LYS A 93 -0.27 5.05 -40.08
N SER A 94 0.70 5.41 -39.23
CA SER A 94 2.04 5.85 -39.63
C SER A 94 2.77 4.78 -40.42
N HIS A 95 2.73 3.52 -40.00
CA HIS A 95 3.28 2.41 -40.79
C HIS A 95 2.59 2.27 -42.15
N SER A 96 1.26 2.36 -42.22
CA SER A 96 0.55 2.29 -43.51
C SER A 96 0.96 3.42 -44.46
N THR A 97 1.09 4.65 -43.96
CA THR A 97 1.59 5.79 -44.75
C THR A 97 3.04 5.57 -45.19
N LYS A 98 3.90 5.04 -44.32
CA LYS A 98 5.28 4.69 -44.66
C LYS A 98 5.34 3.69 -45.82
N PHE A 99 4.54 2.63 -45.76
CA PHE A 99 4.48 1.63 -46.84
C PHE A 99 4.01 2.24 -48.17
N LYS A 100 3.00 3.12 -48.14
CA LYS A 100 2.54 3.83 -49.35
C LYS A 100 3.62 4.74 -49.94
N LEU A 101 4.37 5.46 -49.10
CA LEU A 101 5.49 6.29 -49.58
C LEU A 101 6.58 5.44 -50.25
N ILE A 102 6.89 4.27 -49.69
CA ILE A 102 7.84 3.33 -50.31
C ILE A 102 7.32 2.86 -51.66
N GLU A 103 6.05 2.47 -51.74
CA GLU A 103 5.42 2.05 -53.01
C GLU A 103 5.39 3.19 -54.05
N GLU A 104 5.16 4.43 -53.64
CA GLU A 104 5.24 5.61 -54.52
C GLU A 104 6.68 5.85 -55.02
N ILE A 105 7.69 5.61 -54.18
CA ILE A 105 9.10 5.70 -54.56
C ILE A 105 9.48 4.59 -55.55
N ASP A 106 9.00 3.37 -55.34
CA ASP A 106 9.31 2.23 -56.21
C ASP A 106 8.66 2.37 -57.60
N ASN A 107 7.52 3.06 -57.69
CA ASN A 107 6.78 3.27 -58.94
C ASN A 107 7.13 4.57 -59.69
N LEU A 108 8.18 5.28 -59.28
CA LEU A 108 8.57 6.57 -59.84
C LEU A 108 9.16 6.43 -61.27
N ASP A 109 8.57 7.13 -62.24
CA ASP A 109 9.06 7.13 -63.62
C ASP A 109 10.38 7.88 -63.76
N VAL A 110 11.43 7.13 -64.13
CA VAL A 110 12.82 7.63 -64.27
C VAL A 110 12.96 8.62 -65.42
N GLU A 111 12.09 8.56 -66.43
CA GLU A 111 12.12 9.45 -67.60
C GLU A 111 11.40 10.79 -67.35
N ASP A 112 10.73 10.96 -66.20
CA ASP A 112 10.07 12.22 -65.84
C ASP A 112 11.10 13.36 -65.65
N LYS A 113 10.84 14.50 -66.31
CA LYS A 113 11.69 15.71 -66.25
C LYS A 113 12.02 16.17 -64.82
N HIS A 114 11.14 15.90 -63.87
CA HIS A 114 11.24 16.29 -62.46
C HIS A 114 11.57 15.12 -61.52
N TYR A 115 11.94 13.93 -62.06
CA TYR A 115 12.24 12.71 -61.30
C TYR A 115 13.09 12.97 -60.04
N LYS A 116 14.26 13.59 -60.20
CA LYS A 116 15.19 13.84 -59.07
C LYS A 116 14.55 14.63 -57.94
N ARG A 117 13.74 15.64 -58.27
CA ARG A 117 13.09 16.51 -57.28
C ARG A 117 11.94 15.78 -56.59
N ARG A 118 11.15 15.01 -57.32
CA ARG A 118 10.05 14.21 -56.75
C ARG A 118 10.56 13.08 -55.86
N LYS A 119 11.60 12.39 -56.29
CA LYS A 119 12.27 11.36 -55.49
C LYS A 119 12.78 11.94 -54.16
N GLN A 120 13.47 13.08 -54.21
CA GLN A 120 13.97 13.72 -53.00
C GLN A 120 12.84 14.14 -52.03
N ASP A 121 11.73 14.71 -52.53
CA ASP A 121 10.59 15.07 -51.69
C ASP A 121 9.93 13.84 -51.04
N LEU A 122 9.84 12.71 -51.75
CA LEU A 122 9.33 11.46 -51.19
C LEU A 122 10.30 10.84 -50.18
N ASP A 123 11.60 10.84 -50.46
CA ASP A 123 12.63 10.39 -49.53
C ASP A 123 12.60 11.22 -48.24
N ASP A 124 12.52 12.55 -48.33
CA ASP A 124 12.43 13.46 -47.18
C ASP A 124 11.17 13.20 -46.34
N ARG A 125 10.02 12.94 -46.98
CA ARG A 125 8.79 12.54 -46.29
C ARG A 125 8.93 11.17 -45.63
N LEU A 126 9.60 10.23 -46.28
CA LEU A 126 9.84 8.91 -45.74
C LEU A 126 10.72 8.98 -44.49
N TYR A 127 11.78 9.79 -44.50
CA TYR A 127 12.62 10.04 -43.33
C TYR A 127 11.82 10.62 -42.16
N ARG A 128 11.01 11.65 -42.40
CA ARG A 128 10.12 12.20 -41.37
C ARG A 128 9.10 11.18 -40.83
N MET A 129 8.68 10.23 -41.67
CA MET A 129 7.82 9.14 -41.22
C MET A 129 8.54 8.14 -40.31
N TYR A 130 9.84 7.91 -40.52
CA TYR A 130 10.66 7.13 -39.57
C TYR A 130 10.78 7.85 -38.24
N ASP A 131 11.16 9.14 -38.24
CA ASP A 131 11.26 9.93 -37.00
C ASP A 131 9.94 9.90 -36.21
N LYS A 132 8.81 10.08 -36.90
CA LYS A 132 7.48 10.02 -36.29
C LYS A 132 7.14 8.65 -35.71
N ILE A 133 7.55 7.56 -36.37
CA ILE A 133 7.33 6.19 -35.87
C ILE A 133 8.14 5.99 -34.59
N ASP A 134 9.42 6.38 -34.59
CA ASP A 134 10.30 6.24 -33.43
C ASP A 134 9.78 7.03 -32.23
N GLU A 135 9.31 8.27 -32.44
CA GLU A 135 8.68 9.09 -31.39
C GLU A 135 7.41 8.43 -30.82
N LEU A 136 6.54 7.88 -31.68
CA LEU A 136 5.34 7.16 -31.26
C LEU A 136 5.66 5.87 -30.52
N GLU A 137 6.67 5.11 -30.96
CA GLU A 137 7.12 3.89 -30.29
C GLU A 137 7.69 4.19 -28.91
N SER A 138 8.53 5.22 -28.78
CA SER A 138 9.04 5.68 -27.49
C SER A 138 7.90 6.08 -26.55
N SER A 139 6.95 6.88 -27.04
CA SER A 139 5.79 7.32 -26.24
C SER A 139 4.92 6.14 -25.80
N LEU A 140 4.75 5.15 -26.67
CA LEU A 140 4.02 3.91 -26.37
C LEU A 140 4.73 3.06 -25.31
N ILE A 141 6.07 2.98 -25.35
CA ILE A 141 6.88 2.29 -24.35
C ILE A 141 6.71 2.97 -22.99
N ASP A 142 6.83 4.30 -22.95
CA ASP A 142 6.68 5.07 -21.71
C ASP A 142 5.29 4.91 -21.10
N ALA A 143 4.22 5.01 -21.91
CA ALA A 143 2.85 4.81 -21.46
C ALA A 143 2.62 3.39 -20.90
N LYS A 144 3.18 2.36 -21.55
CA LYS A 144 3.12 0.97 -21.05
C LYS A 144 3.91 0.78 -19.76
N ALA A 145 5.08 1.40 -19.62
CA ALA A 145 5.89 1.34 -18.40
C ALA A 145 5.16 2.01 -17.22
N LYS A 146 4.53 3.18 -17.46
CA LYS A 146 3.66 3.83 -16.47
C LYS A 146 2.51 2.93 -16.05
N LYS A 147 1.81 2.31 -17.01
CA LYS A 147 0.73 1.34 -16.72
C LYS A 147 1.22 0.19 -15.84
N GLN A 148 2.34 -0.44 -16.19
CA GLN A 148 2.91 -1.54 -15.40
C GLN A 148 3.28 -1.13 -13.98
N THR A 149 3.80 0.08 -13.81
CA THR A 149 4.15 0.62 -12.49
C THR A 149 2.90 0.75 -11.62
N ILE A 150 1.83 1.30 -12.18
CA ILE A 150 0.53 1.44 -11.50
C ILE A 150 -0.08 0.06 -11.18
N GLU A 151 -0.05 -0.90 -12.11
CA GLU A 151 -0.53 -2.27 -11.87
C GLU A 151 0.28 -3.00 -10.78
N ALA A 152 1.60 -2.77 -10.71
CA ALA A 152 2.42 -3.30 -9.62
C ALA A 152 2.03 -2.71 -8.26
N GLU A 153 1.69 -1.41 -8.20
CA GLU A 153 1.14 -0.80 -6.99
C GLU A 153 -0.18 -1.48 -6.59
N LYS A 154 -1.07 -1.80 -7.54
CA LYS A 154 -2.29 -2.58 -7.25
C LYS A 154 -1.99 -3.92 -6.60
N LEU A 155 -1.06 -4.68 -7.17
CA LEU A 155 -0.67 -5.99 -6.65
C LEU A 155 -0.12 -5.89 -5.22
N THR A 156 0.64 -4.83 -4.92
CA THR A 156 1.09 -4.59 -3.54
C THR A 156 -0.08 -4.29 -2.59
N GLY A 157 -1.07 -3.50 -3.04
CA GLY A 157 -2.31 -3.25 -2.28
C GLY A 157 -3.13 -4.51 -2.01
N ASP A 158 -3.37 -5.31 -3.05
CA ASP A 158 -4.08 -6.59 -2.96
C ASP A 158 -3.38 -7.58 -2.02
N ASN A 159 -2.04 -7.62 -2.07
CA ASN A 159 -1.25 -8.49 -1.19
C ASN A 159 -1.33 -8.05 0.28
N ILE A 160 -1.30 -6.74 0.56
CA ILE A 160 -1.53 -6.22 1.92
C ILE A 160 -2.93 -6.62 2.41
N TYR A 161 -3.97 -6.48 1.58
CA TYR A 161 -5.32 -6.88 1.96
C TYR A 161 -5.44 -8.39 2.21
N LYS A 162 -4.77 -9.23 1.41
CA LYS A 162 -4.69 -10.67 1.66
C LYS A 162 -4.01 -10.97 3.01
N VAL A 163 -2.91 -10.29 3.32
CA VAL A 163 -2.23 -10.44 4.63
C VAL A 163 -3.18 -10.09 5.78
N LEU A 164 -3.98 -9.03 5.62
CA LEU A 164 -5.01 -8.66 6.61
C LEU A 164 -6.06 -9.76 6.75
N ILE A 165 -6.64 -10.28 5.65
CA ILE A 165 -7.64 -11.37 5.69
C ILE A 165 -7.10 -12.60 6.40
N TYR A 166 -5.86 -12.98 6.10
CA TYR A 166 -5.22 -14.14 6.69
C TYR A 166 -4.54 -13.86 8.03
N PHE A 167 -4.72 -12.67 8.61
CA PHE A 167 -4.05 -12.25 9.84
C PHE A 167 -4.23 -13.27 10.97
N ASP A 168 -5.46 -13.74 11.24
CA ASP A 168 -5.71 -14.72 12.32
C ASP A 168 -4.90 -16.02 12.14
N LYS A 169 -4.81 -16.52 10.91
CA LYS A 169 -4.06 -17.75 10.60
C LYS A 169 -2.55 -17.52 10.68
N LEU A 170 -2.07 -16.41 10.12
CA LEU A 170 -0.65 -16.06 10.09
C LEU A 170 -0.13 -15.76 11.50
N TYR A 171 -0.87 -14.97 12.29
CA TYR A 171 -0.47 -14.56 13.63
C TYR A 171 -0.26 -15.76 14.56
N LYS A 172 -1.10 -16.81 14.46
CA LYS A 172 -0.99 -18.04 15.27
C LYS A 172 0.28 -18.84 15.00
N VAL A 173 0.79 -18.82 13.76
CA VAL A 173 1.96 -19.62 13.34
C VAL A 173 3.27 -18.84 13.45
N MET A 174 3.21 -17.51 13.42
CA MET A 174 4.38 -16.63 13.56
C MET A 174 5.03 -16.71 14.93
N ASN A 175 6.35 -16.54 14.97
CA ASN A 175 7.11 -16.36 16.21
C ASN A 175 7.00 -14.91 16.74
N ASP A 176 7.46 -14.67 17.97
CA ASP A 176 7.31 -13.35 18.62
C ASP A 176 8.00 -12.20 17.85
N VAL A 177 9.11 -12.48 17.16
CA VAL A 177 9.83 -11.48 16.37
C VAL A 177 9.02 -11.07 15.14
N GLU A 178 8.49 -12.06 14.41
CA GLU A 178 7.64 -11.86 13.24
C GLU A 178 6.33 -11.16 13.60
N ARG A 179 5.68 -11.58 14.69
CA ARG A 179 4.47 -10.91 15.21
C ARG A 179 4.73 -9.44 15.48
N ARG A 180 5.83 -9.14 16.16
CA ARG A 180 6.20 -7.75 16.47
C ARG A 180 6.48 -6.93 15.22
N GLN A 181 7.15 -7.50 14.21
CA GLN A 181 7.38 -6.85 12.93
C GLN A 181 6.07 -6.56 12.20
N LEU A 182 5.15 -7.54 12.15
CA LEU A 182 3.84 -7.38 11.53
C LEU A 182 2.99 -6.31 12.21
N ILE A 183 2.88 -6.36 13.54
CA ILE A 183 2.15 -5.36 14.33
C ILE A 183 2.78 -3.98 14.15
N SER A 184 4.11 -3.88 14.20
CA SER A 184 4.83 -2.63 13.99
C SER A 184 4.70 -2.09 12.56
N ALA A 185 4.38 -2.92 11.58
CA ALA A 185 4.12 -2.48 10.20
C ALA A 185 2.68 -1.98 10.04
N LEU A 186 1.72 -2.60 10.72
CA LEU A 186 0.29 -2.28 10.59
C LEU A 186 -0.18 -1.15 11.51
N ILE A 187 0.40 -1.04 12.70
CA ILE A 187 -0.06 -0.14 13.76
C ILE A 187 0.95 0.99 13.95
N SER A 188 0.42 2.22 13.99
CA SER A 188 1.16 3.44 14.27
C SER A 188 1.20 3.73 15.76
N GLU A 189 0.03 3.67 16.42
CA GLU A 189 -0.13 4.01 17.82
C GLU A 189 -1.18 3.12 18.50
N ILE A 190 -0.95 2.80 19.77
CA ILE A 190 -1.90 2.11 20.63
C ILE A 190 -2.07 2.95 21.89
N GLN A 191 -3.31 3.36 22.18
CA GLN A 191 -3.66 4.06 23.40
C GLN A 191 -4.31 3.09 24.38
N VAL A 192 -3.90 3.17 25.64
CA VAL A 192 -4.41 2.33 26.73
C VAL A 192 -5.03 3.19 27.82
N TYR A 193 -6.08 2.70 28.46
CA TYR A 193 -6.65 3.33 29.64
C TYR A 193 -5.67 3.24 30.83
N GLU A 194 -5.77 4.21 31.74
CA GLU A 194 -4.98 4.20 32.98
C GLU A 194 -5.37 3.04 33.91
N GLU A 195 -6.64 2.63 33.88
CA GLU A 195 -7.19 1.52 34.65
C GLU A 195 -7.89 0.50 33.76
N LYS A 196 -7.92 -0.75 34.23
CA LYS A 196 -8.63 -1.85 33.55
C LYS A 196 -10.13 -1.55 33.59
N GLN A 197 -10.77 -1.52 32.43
CA GLN A 197 -12.21 -1.31 32.32
C GLN A 197 -12.98 -2.48 32.95
N SER A 198 -14.27 -2.27 33.26
CA SER A 198 -15.14 -3.29 33.88
C SER A 198 -15.30 -4.54 33.01
N ASN A 199 -15.32 -4.39 31.69
CA ASN A 199 -15.30 -5.47 30.69
C ASN A 199 -13.93 -6.18 30.58
N GLY A 200 -12.92 -5.66 31.26
CA GLY A 200 -11.57 -6.20 31.31
C GLY A 200 -10.60 -5.67 30.26
N GLN A 201 -11.02 -4.70 29.47
CA GLN A 201 -10.23 -4.12 28.39
C GLN A 201 -9.22 -3.07 28.90
N TRP A 202 -8.02 -3.08 28.32
CA TRP A 202 -7.00 -2.04 28.53
C TRP A 202 -6.88 -1.09 27.34
N LEU A 203 -7.26 -1.52 26.15
CA LEU A 203 -7.13 -0.76 24.91
C LEU A 203 -8.22 0.31 24.81
N LYS A 204 -7.81 1.56 24.63
CA LYS A 204 -8.69 2.70 24.37
C LYS A 204 -8.89 2.94 22.87
N SER A 205 -7.79 2.96 22.12
CA SER A 205 -7.84 3.10 20.66
C SER A 205 -6.60 2.52 20.00
N ILE A 206 -6.73 2.20 18.71
CA ILE A 206 -5.64 1.75 17.85
C ILE A 206 -5.63 2.62 16.59
N THR A 207 -4.47 3.18 16.28
CA THR A 207 -4.23 3.95 15.06
C THR A 207 -3.46 3.09 14.08
N PHE A 208 -4.07 2.74 12.96
CA PHE A 208 -3.48 1.95 11.88
C PHE A 208 -2.75 2.84 10.87
N LYS A 209 -1.64 2.32 10.36
CA LYS A 209 -0.85 2.89 9.25
C LYS A 209 -0.84 1.90 8.08
N LEU A 210 -1.93 1.85 7.32
CA LEU A 210 -1.99 0.98 6.16
C LEU A 210 -1.31 1.69 4.99
N PRO A 211 -0.29 1.11 4.32
CA PRO A 211 0.42 1.77 3.22
C PRO A 211 -0.47 2.21 2.05
N ILE A 212 -1.66 1.63 1.94
CA ILE A 212 -2.66 1.92 0.90
C ILE A 212 -3.50 3.16 1.25
N ILE A 213 -3.66 3.47 2.54
CA ILE A 213 -4.44 4.61 3.02
C ILE A 213 -3.45 5.72 3.40
N GLU A 214 -3.52 6.86 2.70
CA GLU A 214 -2.65 8.01 3.00
C GLU A 214 -2.93 8.62 4.38
N GLU A 215 -4.15 8.41 4.90
CA GLU A 215 -4.64 8.89 6.19
C GLU A 215 -4.59 7.76 7.23
N ASN A 216 -4.23 8.12 8.46
CA ASN A 216 -4.24 7.15 9.55
C ASN A 216 -5.68 6.77 9.89
N LEU A 217 -5.92 5.47 10.03
CA LEU A 217 -7.23 4.97 10.44
C LEU A 217 -7.23 4.80 11.96
N ASN A 218 -7.91 5.71 12.66
CA ASN A 218 -8.09 5.62 14.10
C ASN A 218 -9.37 4.86 14.44
N ILE A 219 -9.27 3.89 15.34
CA ILE A 219 -10.38 3.10 15.83
C ILE A 219 -10.44 3.25 17.33
N GLY A 220 -11.44 4.00 17.80
CA GLY A 220 -11.80 4.11 19.20
C GLY A 220 -12.59 2.87 19.65
N LEU A 221 -12.29 2.39 20.85
CA LEU A 221 -12.92 1.19 21.44
C LEU A 221 -13.80 1.56 22.66
N ASP A 222 -14.28 2.81 22.72
CA ASP A 222 -15.15 3.27 23.80
C ASP A 222 -16.55 2.64 23.66
N ASN A 223 -16.92 1.81 24.65
CA ASN A 223 -18.19 1.10 24.88
C ASN A 223 -18.55 -0.10 23.97
N ASP A 224 -18.93 -1.20 24.65
CA ASP A 224 -19.10 -2.58 24.18
C ASP A 224 -20.15 -2.86 23.09
N GLU A 225 -20.79 -1.86 22.46
CA GLU A 225 -21.94 -2.14 21.59
C GLU A 225 -21.71 -2.01 20.08
N GLN A 226 -20.66 -1.32 19.62
CA GLN A 226 -20.30 -1.38 18.20
C GLN A 226 -18.84 -0.96 17.97
N VAL A 227 -18.17 -1.65 17.06
CA VAL A 227 -17.06 -1.08 16.27
C VAL A 227 -17.66 -0.03 15.31
N GLU A 228 -18.34 1.00 15.84
CA GLU A 228 -19.11 1.97 15.02
C GLU A 228 -18.31 3.18 14.63
N CYS A 229 -17.17 3.40 15.25
CA CYS A 229 -16.36 4.56 15.02
C CYS A 229 -15.06 4.17 14.32
N VAL A 230 -15.16 3.91 13.01
CA VAL A 230 -14.13 4.36 12.06
C VAL A 230 -14.19 5.90 12.08
N SER A 231 -13.84 6.49 13.22
CA SER A 231 -14.07 7.90 13.48
C SER A 231 -12.76 8.64 13.31
N LEU A 232 -12.75 9.41 12.24
CA LEU A 232 -11.71 10.29 11.74
C LEU A 232 -10.53 9.62 11.03
N LEU A 233 -10.57 9.76 9.71
CA LEU A 233 -9.38 9.92 8.89
C LEU A 233 -8.76 11.29 9.25
N GLU A 234 -7.70 11.28 10.04
CA GLU A 234 -6.94 12.52 10.30
C GLU A 234 -5.96 12.76 9.15
N LYS A 235 -6.15 13.89 8.44
CA LYS A 235 -5.15 14.38 7.50
C LYS A 235 -3.88 14.76 8.27
N ARG A 236 -2.72 14.30 7.78
CA ARG A 236 -1.44 14.86 8.19
C ARG A 236 -1.44 16.36 7.90
N SER A 237 -1.33 17.16 8.96
CA SER A 237 -1.01 18.59 8.89
C SER A 237 0.46 18.79 8.54
#